data_AF-A0A177HW13-F1
#
_entry.id   AF-A0A177HW13-F1
#
_cell.length_a   1.000
_cell.length_b   1.000
_cell.length_c   1.000
_cell.angle_alpha   90.00
_cell.angle_beta   90.00
_cell.angle_gamma   90.00
#
_symmetry.space_group_name_H-M   'P 1'
#
loop_
_entity.id
_entity.type
_entity.pdbx_description
1 polymer ?
#
loop_
_entity_poly.entity_id
_entity_poly.type
_entity_poly.pdbx_seq_one_letter_code
_entity_poly.pdbx_strand_id
1 'polypeptide(L)'
;MKRLFRRCGHASGGLTSEDQVAVEQFRALLAALRDTEFWTPGGCQDIAVRVGPFIERAHTRPGDDHGPDFIAVALVHPDTPHAAAYLHGHSLGYPSKGWLRCETSTIIGVWNPAYAVLTHAAAGLNLPTDVGMPPANYAVHVEARRQDNTGYTLLRLGPYTQTWLAGHDADRLNTEVAGKAATVIPGFTVTAKSAPFEVSDHESYSDPYETDAVELLAAAIEEVTTA
;
A
#
# COMPACT_ATOMS: atom_id res chain seq x y z
N MET A 1 27.17 32.46 -42.22
CA MET A 1 27.05 33.09 -40.88
C MET A 1 26.81 31.97 -39.86
N LYS A 2 27.83 31.53 -39.12
CA LYS A 2 27.70 30.45 -38.12
C LYS A 2 27.11 31.03 -36.83
N ARG A 3 25.88 30.65 -36.46
CA ARG A 3 25.33 30.96 -35.13
C ARG A 3 26.03 30.09 -34.12
N LEU A 4 27.03 30.65 -33.44
CA LEU A 4 27.64 30.05 -32.25
C LEU A 4 26.62 30.18 -31.11
N PHE A 5 26.21 29.05 -30.54
CA PHE A 5 25.44 29.01 -29.31
C PHE A 5 26.23 29.75 -28.20
N ARG A 6 25.73 30.91 -27.78
CA ARG A 6 26.25 31.65 -26.63
C ARG A 6 25.97 30.81 -25.38
N ARG A 7 27.02 30.38 -24.68
CA ARG A 7 26.89 29.84 -23.31
C ARG A 7 26.36 30.95 -22.41
N CYS A 8 25.12 30.83 -21.95
CA CYS A 8 24.59 31.63 -20.86
C CYS A 8 25.09 31.02 -19.53
N GLY A 9 26.32 31.33 -19.13
CA GLY A 9 26.80 31.15 -17.75
C GLY A 9 27.17 32.51 -17.20
N HIS A 10 26.49 32.98 -16.16
CA HIS A 10 26.71 34.29 -15.51
C HIS A 10 27.23 34.14 -14.08
N ALA A 11 28.11 33.17 -13.84
CA ALA A 11 28.90 33.08 -12.61
C ALA A 11 30.38 33.08 -12.96
N SER A 12 31.05 34.21 -12.74
CA SER A 12 32.50 34.33 -12.76
C SER A 12 33.07 33.76 -11.46
N GLY A 13 33.24 32.43 -11.42
CA GLY A 13 33.81 31.67 -10.30
C GLY A 13 33.87 30.17 -10.64
N GLY A 14 34.76 29.40 -9.99
CA GLY A 14 34.72 27.94 -10.06
C GLY A 14 33.42 27.41 -9.46
N LEU A 15 33.03 26.17 -9.79
CA LEU A 15 31.88 25.51 -9.16
C LEU A 15 32.02 25.58 -7.64
N THR A 16 30.97 26.02 -6.96
CA THR A 16 30.93 25.92 -5.50
C THR A 16 30.82 24.44 -5.11
N SER A 17 31.09 24.12 -3.85
CA SER A 17 30.90 22.76 -3.34
C SER A 17 29.43 22.30 -3.49
N GLU A 18 28.48 23.22 -3.38
CA GLU A 18 27.05 22.95 -3.58
C GLU A 18 26.74 22.62 -5.05
N ASP A 19 27.27 23.39 -6.00
CA ASP A 19 27.11 23.11 -7.43
C ASP A 19 27.70 21.75 -7.80
N GLN A 20 28.82 21.38 -7.18
CA GLN A 20 29.49 20.12 -7.45
C GLN A 20 28.68 18.92 -6.93
N VAL A 21 28.10 19.04 -5.74
CA VAL A 21 27.15 18.05 -5.18
C VAL A 21 25.94 17.88 -6.10
N ALA A 22 25.34 18.98 -6.58
CA ALA A 22 24.19 18.92 -7.47
C ALA A 22 24.52 18.22 -8.81
N VAL A 23 25.69 18.50 -9.38
CA VAL A 23 26.15 17.82 -10.61
C VAL A 23 26.39 16.33 -10.37
N GLU A 24 26.95 15.95 -9.23
CA GLU A 24 27.17 14.55 -8.87
C GLU A 24 25.85 13.79 -8.67
N GLN A 25 24.88 14.39 -7.97
CA GLN A 25 23.53 13.84 -7.82
C GLN A 25 22.84 13.65 -9.18
N PHE A 26 22.93 14.64 -10.07
CA PHE A 26 22.35 14.52 -11.41
C PHE A 26 23.00 13.41 -12.23
N ARG A 27 24.33 13.26 -12.16
CA ARG A 27 25.04 12.16 -12.83
C ARG A 27 24.64 10.80 -12.27
N ALA A 28 24.52 10.66 -10.95
CA ALA A 28 24.05 9.45 -10.32
C ALA A 28 22.64 9.08 -10.76
N LEU A 29 21.73 10.07 -10.84
CA LEU A 29 20.38 9.88 -11.35
C LEU A 29 20.37 9.39 -12.81
N LEU A 30 21.15 10.04 -13.69
CA LEU A 30 21.24 9.62 -15.09
C LEU A 30 21.81 8.21 -15.24
N ALA A 31 22.78 7.83 -14.41
CA ALA A 31 23.30 6.47 -14.39
C ALA A 31 22.23 5.47 -13.95
N ALA A 32 21.50 5.76 -12.88
CA ALA A 32 20.42 4.90 -12.38
C ALA A 32 19.32 4.69 -13.44
N LEU A 33 18.89 5.76 -14.12
CA LEU A 33 17.87 5.68 -15.17
C LEU A 33 18.33 4.92 -16.42
N ARG A 34 19.64 4.95 -16.72
CA ARG A 34 20.21 4.28 -17.89
C ARG A 34 20.38 2.79 -17.64
N ASP A 35 20.90 2.44 -16.47
CA ASP A 35 21.25 1.07 -16.10
C ASP A 35 20.33 0.58 -14.97
N THR A 36 19.02 0.71 -15.19
CA THR A 36 18.00 0.32 -14.21
C THR A 36 18.07 -1.18 -13.93
N GLU A 37 18.25 -1.52 -12.65
CA GLU A 37 18.20 -2.91 -12.20
C GLU A 37 16.78 -3.45 -12.32
N PHE A 38 16.64 -4.57 -13.05
CA PHE A 38 15.35 -5.23 -13.22
C PHE A 38 14.87 -5.81 -11.89
N TRP A 39 13.63 -5.50 -11.52
CA TRP A 39 13.00 -6.11 -10.36
C TRP A 39 12.41 -7.48 -10.73
N THR A 40 12.69 -8.50 -9.92
CA THR A 40 12.05 -9.82 -10.01
C THR A 40 11.08 -10.04 -8.86
N PRO A 41 9.87 -10.59 -9.12
CA PRO A 41 8.92 -10.97 -8.07
C PRO A 41 9.54 -11.90 -7.01
N GLY A 42 9.06 -11.80 -5.77
CA GLY A 42 9.47 -12.65 -4.64
C GLY A 42 10.70 -12.16 -3.87
N GLY A 43 11.40 -11.13 -4.35
CA GLY A 43 12.43 -10.45 -3.57
C GLY A 43 11.80 -9.45 -2.59
N CYS A 44 12.08 -9.58 -1.29
CA CYS A 44 11.69 -8.60 -0.26
C CYS A 44 12.56 -7.32 -0.35
N GLN A 45 12.50 -6.63 -1.49
CA GLN A 45 13.31 -5.46 -1.78
C GLN A 45 12.44 -4.27 -2.14
N ASP A 46 13.00 -3.08 -1.96
CA ASP A 46 12.30 -1.87 -2.38
C ASP A 46 12.42 -1.70 -3.89
N ILE A 47 11.35 -1.19 -4.47
CA ILE A 47 11.19 -0.96 -5.89
C ILE A 47 10.91 0.52 -6.16
N ALA A 48 11.27 0.95 -7.36
CA ALA A 48 10.91 2.25 -7.89
C ALA A 48 9.60 2.13 -8.67
N VAL A 49 8.56 2.85 -8.25
CA VAL A 49 7.23 2.80 -8.85
C VAL A 49 6.83 4.17 -9.36
N ARG A 50 6.25 4.22 -10.56
CA ARG A 50 5.73 5.48 -11.11
C ARG A 50 4.41 5.85 -10.45
N VAL A 51 4.33 7.07 -9.92
CA VAL A 51 3.09 7.68 -9.39
C VAL A 51 2.91 9.04 -10.07
N GLY A 52 2.03 9.08 -11.08
CA GLY A 52 1.91 10.25 -11.93
C GLY A 52 3.26 10.61 -12.60
N PRO A 53 3.76 11.86 -12.47
CA PRO A 53 5.06 12.25 -13.02
C PRO A 53 6.25 11.92 -12.10
N PHE A 54 6.02 11.36 -10.91
CA PHE A 54 7.05 11.10 -9.91
C PHE A 54 7.44 9.62 -9.87
N ILE A 55 8.60 9.34 -9.28
CA ILE A 55 9.07 8.00 -8.94
C ILE A 55 9.09 7.86 -7.43
N GLU A 56 8.27 6.96 -6.91
CA GLU A 56 8.17 6.67 -5.49
C GLU A 56 8.90 5.38 -5.14
N ARG A 57 9.45 5.36 -3.93
CA ARG A 57 9.96 4.15 -3.31
C ARG A 57 8.79 3.35 -2.77
N ALA A 58 8.72 2.07 -3.11
CA ALA A 58 7.72 1.16 -2.57
C ALA A 58 8.36 -0.13 -2.07
N HIS A 59 7.87 -0.67 -0.96
CA HIS A 59 8.28 -1.96 -0.44
C HIS A 59 7.30 -3.03 -0.92
N THR A 60 7.78 -4.14 -1.47
CA THR A 60 6.92 -5.26 -1.87
C THR A 60 6.47 -6.07 -0.66
N ARG A 61 5.23 -6.54 -0.64
CA ARG A 61 4.74 -7.39 0.44
C ARG A 61 5.36 -8.79 0.39
N PRO A 62 6.02 -9.26 1.46
CA PRO A 62 6.49 -10.65 1.53
C PRO A 62 5.33 -11.65 1.43
N GLY A 63 5.50 -12.68 0.61
CA GLY A 63 4.53 -13.77 0.49
C GLY A 63 3.21 -13.39 -0.19
N ASP A 64 3.12 -12.22 -0.83
CA ASP A 64 2.02 -11.91 -1.72
C ASP A 64 2.02 -12.87 -2.93
N ASP A 65 0.82 -13.24 -3.37
CA ASP A 65 0.66 -13.88 -4.66
C ASP A 65 0.93 -12.80 -5.71
N HIS A 66 2.10 -12.87 -6.31
CA HIS A 66 2.46 -12.00 -7.41
C HIS A 66 1.77 -12.55 -8.65
N GLY A 67 0.54 -12.08 -8.91
CA GLY A 67 -0.06 -12.17 -10.23
C GLY A 67 0.83 -11.45 -11.26
N PRO A 68 0.69 -11.77 -12.56
CA PRO A 68 1.51 -11.13 -13.60
C PRO A 68 1.26 -9.62 -13.69
N ASP A 69 0.05 -9.19 -13.33
CA ASP A 69 -0.43 -7.82 -13.57
C ASP A 69 -0.32 -6.93 -12.34
N PHE A 70 -0.46 -7.49 -11.13
CA PHE A 70 -0.50 -6.72 -9.88
C PHE A 70 0.29 -7.38 -8.77
N ILE A 71 0.94 -6.54 -7.95
CA ILE A 71 1.56 -6.92 -6.68
C ILE A 71 1.11 -6.00 -5.56
N ALA A 72 1.21 -6.45 -4.32
CA ALA A 72 1.03 -5.60 -3.15
C ALA A 72 2.31 -4.87 -2.76
N VAL A 73 2.18 -3.56 -2.57
CA VAL A 73 3.27 -2.67 -2.15
C VAL A 73 2.82 -1.72 -1.06
N ALA A 74 3.76 -1.25 -0.24
CA ALA A 74 3.55 -0.10 0.63
C ALA A 74 4.44 1.05 0.13
N LEU A 75 3.90 2.26 -0.05
CA LEU A 75 4.72 3.41 -0.41
C LEU A 75 5.56 3.84 0.79
N VAL A 76 6.84 4.12 0.56
CA VAL A 76 7.85 4.37 1.59
C VAL A 76 8.48 5.73 1.37
N HIS A 77 8.58 6.53 2.43
CA HIS A 77 9.30 7.81 2.35
C HIS A 77 10.79 7.56 2.03
N PRO A 78 11.40 8.26 1.06
CA PRO A 78 12.76 7.98 0.60
C PRO A 78 13.79 8.00 1.73
N ASP A 79 13.65 8.90 2.70
CA ASP A 79 14.58 9.07 3.83
C ASP A 79 14.37 8.10 5.01
N THR A 80 13.38 7.19 4.94
CA THR A 80 13.14 6.23 6.02
C THR A 80 13.97 4.95 5.87
N PRO A 81 14.50 4.39 6.97
CA PRO A 81 15.03 3.03 6.97
C PRO A 81 13.94 2.01 6.61
N HIS A 82 14.30 0.90 5.95
CA HIS A 82 13.38 -0.13 5.42
C HIS A 82 12.23 -0.54 6.36
N ALA A 83 12.46 -0.62 7.67
CA ALA A 83 11.48 -1.13 8.64
C ALA A 83 10.50 -0.08 9.20
N ALA A 84 10.74 1.22 8.97
CA ALA A 84 9.95 2.28 9.62
C ALA A 84 8.68 2.68 8.84
N ALA A 85 8.56 2.29 7.56
CA ALA A 85 7.48 2.77 6.69
C ALA A 85 6.10 2.25 7.08
N TYR A 86 6.02 0.98 7.49
CA TYR A 86 4.78 0.32 7.88
C TYR A 86 4.27 0.76 9.27
N LEU A 87 5.19 1.08 10.19
CA LEU A 87 4.85 1.46 11.57
C LEU A 87 4.74 2.99 11.77
N HIS A 88 5.43 3.79 10.96
CA HIS A 88 5.57 5.24 11.17
C HIS A 88 5.37 6.11 9.91
N GLY A 89 5.02 5.54 8.75
CA GLY A 89 4.86 6.29 7.49
C GLY A 89 3.91 7.49 7.58
N HIS A 90 2.86 7.38 8.41
CA HIS A 90 1.91 8.44 8.71
C HIS A 90 2.58 9.73 9.24
N SER A 91 3.65 9.62 10.02
CA SER A 91 4.35 10.79 10.59
C SER A 91 5.13 11.62 9.58
N LEU A 92 5.32 11.10 8.35
CA LEU A 92 6.10 11.72 7.28
C LEU A 92 5.27 12.07 6.03
N GLY A 93 3.94 12.15 6.17
CA GLY A 93 3.06 12.53 5.06
C GLY A 93 2.84 11.43 4.00
N TYR A 94 3.36 10.21 4.24
CA TYR A 94 3.00 9.03 3.45
C TYR A 94 1.75 8.41 4.06
N PRO A 95 0.72 8.09 3.25
CA PRO A 95 -0.61 7.79 3.77
C PRO A 95 -0.59 6.49 4.59
N SER A 96 -1.47 6.41 5.60
CA SER A 96 -1.77 5.18 6.36
C SER A 96 -2.37 4.05 5.52
N LYS A 97 -2.50 4.26 4.21
CA LYS A 97 -2.94 3.24 3.27
C LYS A 97 -1.95 2.10 3.41
N GLY A 98 -2.44 0.96 3.91
CA GLY A 98 -1.64 -0.24 4.11
C GLY A 98 -1.08 -0.76 2.77
N TRP A 99 -1.30 -2.03 2.49
CA TRP A 99 -0.85 -2.57 1.22
C TRP A 99 -1.72 -2.04 0.06
N LEU A 100 -1.10 -1.65 -1.05
CA LEU A 100 -1.71 -1.15 -2.28
C LEU A 100 -1.45 -2.13 -3.41
N ARG A 101 -2.43 -2.32 -4.31
CA ARG A 101 -2.26 -3.08 -5.54
C ARG A 101 -1.59 -2.20 -6.59
N CYS A 102 -0.31 -2.44 -6.80
CA CYS A 102 0.53 -1.81 -7.81
C CYS A 102 0.50 -2.64 -9.09
N GLU A 103 0.18 -1.99 -10.21
CA GLU A 103 0.37 -2.60 -11.53
C GLU A 103 1.85 -2.84 -11.78
N THR A 104 2.22 -4.05 -12.22
CA THR A 104 3.62 -4.41 -12.50
C THR A 104 4.23 -3.55 -13.61
N SER A 105 3.39 -3.06 -14.54
CA SER A 105 3.76 -2.13 -15.61
C SER A 105 4.26 -0.76 -15.13
N THR A 106 3.90 -0.36 -13.90
CA THR A 106 4.31 0.92 -13.30
C THR A 106 5.65 0.82 -12.56
N ILE A 107 6.17 -0.39 -12.38
CA ILE A 107 7.45 -0.66 -11.74
C ILE A 107 8.57 -0.35 -12.74
N ILE A 108 9.46 0.54 -12.34
CA ILE A 108 10.61 0.96 -13.15
C ILE A 108 11.78 0.00 -12.94
N GLY A 109 11.93 -0.52 -11.73
CA GLY A 109 12.99 -1.46 -11.35
C GLY A 109 13.18 -1.50 -9.83
N VAL A 110 14.34 -2.01 -9.40
CA VAL A 110 14.75 -1.92 -7.99
C VAL A 110 14.95 -0.46 -7.59
N TRP A 111 14.60 -0.12 -6.35
CA TRP A 111 14.81 1.22 -5.82
C TRP A 111 16.31 1.57 -5.79
N ASN A 112 16.67 2.66 -6.46
CA ASN A 112 18.00 3.26 -6.37
C ASN A 112 17.90 4.58 -5.58
N PRO A 113 18.74 4.82 -4.56
CA PRO A 113 18.72 6.08 -3.80
C PRO A 113 18.84 7.34 -4.67
N ALA A 114 19.44 7.26 -5.86
CA ALA A 114 19.49 8.36 -6.81
C ALA A 114 18.11 8.82 -7.31
N TYR A 115 17.08 7.98 -7.21
CA TYR A 115 15.69 8.35 -7.52
C TYR A 115 15.03 9.19 -6.44
N ALA A 116 15.64 9.37 -5.25
CA ALA A 116 15.05 10.16 -4.17
C ALA A 116 14.64 11.57 -4.62
N VAL A 117 15.44 12.20 -5.49
CA VAL A 117 15.17 13.55 -6.04
C VAL A 117 13.96 13.62 -6.99
N LEU A 118 13.40 12.47 -7.38
CA LEU A 118 12.24 12.34 -8.27
C LEU A 118 10.94 11.99 -7.52
N THR A 119 10.96 11.99 -6.19
CA THR A 119 9.79 11.72 -5.35
C THR A 119 8.95 12.98 -5.13
N HIS A 120 7.69 12.83 -4.73
CA HIS A 120 6.88 13.95 -4.24
C HIS A 120 7.54 14.62 -3.03
N ALA A 121 8.11 13.84 -2.12
CA ALA A 121 8.79 14.34 -0.93
C ALA A 121 9.94 15.30 -1.27
N ALA A 122 10.78 14.96 -2.25
CA ALA A 122 11.86 15.84 -2.71
C ALA A 122 11.35 17.15 -3.34
N ALA A 123 10.14 17.15 -3.89
CA ALA A 123 9.47 18.37 -4.37
C ALA A 123 8.77 19.16 -3.26
N GLY A 124 8.83 18.72 -1.99
CA GLY A 124 8.10 19.32 -0.88
C GLY A 124 6.58 19.13 -0.97
N LEU A 125 6.14 18.08 -1.67
CA LEU A 125 4.73 17.76 -1.89
C LEU A 125 4.32 16.52 -1.08
N ASN A 126 3.07 16.51 -0.62
CA ASN A 126 2.46 15.30 -0.08
C ASN A 126 2.10 14.34 -1.23
N LEU A 127 1.99 13.05 -0.91
CA LEU A 127 1.39 12.10 -1.85
C LEU A 127 -0.07 12.47 -2.14
N PRO A 128 -0.54 12.29 -3.38
CA PRO A 128 -1.92 12.58 -3.72
C PRO A 128 -2.88 11.65 -2.98
N THR A 129 -4.08 12.16 -2.69
CA THR A 129 -5.16 11.37 -2.05
C THR A 129 -5.54 10.15 -2.88
N ASP A 130 -5.35 10.19 -4.19
CA ASP A 130 -5.41 9.03 -5.08
C ASP A 130 -4.08 8.88 -5.81
N VAL A 131 -3.40 7.76 -5.57
CA VAL A 131 -2.11 7.42 -6.20
C VAL A 131 -2.30 6.52 -7.43
N GLY A 132 -3.54 6.23 -7.82
CA GLY A 132 -3.86 5.30 -8.91
C GLY A 132 -3.62 3.83 -8.56
N MET A 133 -3.41 3.51 -7.28
CA MET A 133 -3.24 2.15 -6.78
C MET A 133 -4.34 1.88 -5.76
N PRO A 134 -5.28 0.96 -6.05
CA PRO A 134 -6.33 0.62 -5.11
C PRO A 134 -5.74 -0.12 -3.89
N PRO A 135 -6.38 -0.06 -2.71
CA PRO A 135 -5.97 -0.87 -1.57
C PRO A 135 -5.95 -2.37 -1.86
N ALA A 136 -5.02 -3.10 -1.25
CA ALA A 136 -4.99 -4.55 -1.25
C ALA A 136 -5.82 -5.08 -0.06
N ASN A 137 -6.85 -5.87 -0.37
CA ASN A 137 -7.83 -6.32 0.61
C ASN A 137 -7.37 -7.62 1.31
N TYR A 138 -6.44 -7.49 2.26
CA TYR A 138 -5.93 -8.59 3.09
C TYR A 138 -6.71 -8.82 4.38
N ALA A 139 -7.91 -8.30 4.51
CA ALA A 139 -8.77 -8.53 5.65
C ALA A 139 -10.18 -8.90 5.20
N VAL A 140 -10.97 -9.44 6.13
CA VAL A 140 -12.42 -9.55 6.00
C VAL A 140 -13.06 -8.81 7.15
N HIS A 141 -14.00 -7.92 6.84
CA HIS A 141 -14.86 -7.29 7.83
C HIS A 141 -16.26 -7.85 7.68
N VAL A 142 -16.82 -8.34 8.79
CA VAL A 142 -18.24 -8.66 8.90
C VAL A 142 -18.94 -7.48 9.55
N GLU A 143 -19.89 -6.88 8.84
CA GLU A 143 -20.60 -5.67 9.27
C GLU A 143 -22.08 -5.95 9.42
N ALA A 144 -22.67 -5.42 10.49
CA ALA A 144 -24.12 -5.35 10.68
C ALA A 144 -24.58 -3.93 10.35
N ARG A 145 -25.44 -3.79 9.33
CA ARG A 145 -25.94 -2.49 8.84
C ARG A 145 -27.47 -2.41 8.85
N ARG A 146 -28.02 -1.26 9.25
CA ARG A 146 -29.44 -0.92 9.12
C ARG A 146 -29.73 -0.34 7.73
N GLN A 147 -31.01 -0.17 7.40
CA GLN A 147 -31.45 0.44 6.14
C GLN A 147 -30.99 1.90 5.96
N ASP A 148 -30.77 2.63 7.06
CA ASP A 148 -30.21 3.99 7.06
C ASP A 148 -28.67 4.01 6.97
N ASN A 149 -28.05 2.85 6.73
CA ASN A 149 -26.62 2.61 6.63
C ASN A 149 -25.82 2.79 7.95
N THR A 150 -26.50 3.05 9.07
CA THR A 150 -25.86 2.98 10.40
C THR A 150 -25.54 1.54 10.76
N GLY A 151 -24.51 1.31 11.55
CA GLY A 151 -24.09 -0.04 11.90
C GLY A 151 -22.72 -0.11 12.55
N TYR A 152 -22.23 -1.33 12.71
CA TYR A 152 -20.96 -1.63 13.36
C TYR A 152 -20.32 -2.88 12.76
N THR A 153 -19.02 -3.03 12.99
CA THR A 153 -18.27 -4.24 12.61
C THR A 153 -18.44 -5.28 13.71
N LEU A 154 -18.90 -6.47 13.35
CA LEU A 154 -19.05 -7.63 14.24
C LEU A 154 -17.73 -8.37 14.42
N LEU A 155 -17.01 -8.56 13.31
CA LEU A 155 -15.80 -9.37 13.27
C LEU A 155 -14.81 -8.77 12.26
N ARG A 156 -13.53 -8.77 12.63
CA ARG A 156 -12.42 -8.40 11.77
C ARG A 156 -11.48 -9.60 11.69
N LEU A 157 -11.26 -10.12 10.48
CA LEU A 157 -10.33 -11.22 10.22
C LEU A 157 -9.14 -10.71 9.43
N GLY A 158 -7.94 -11.08 9.84
CA GLY A 158 -6.71 -10.79 9.09
C GLY A 158 -5.47 -10.63 9.97
N PRO A 159 -4.31 -10.35 9.36
CA PRO A 159 -4.12 -10.23 7.92
C PRO A 159 -4.06 -11.60 7.22
N TYR A 160 -4.75 -11.71 6.09
CA TYR A 160 -4.59 -12.85 5.19
C TYR A 160 -3.25 -12.74 4.45
N THR A 161 -2.60 -13.88 4.19
CA THR A 161 -1.40 -13.94 3.36
C THR A 161 -1.69 -13.67 1.89
N GLN A 162 -2.90 -13.96 1.41
CA GLN A 162 -3.32 -13.79 0.01
C GLN A 162 -4.72 -13.17 -0.06
N THR A 163 -4.97 -12.23 -0.98
CA THR A 163 -6.28 -11.54 -1.04
C THR A 163 -7.40 -12.44 -1.53
N TRP A 164 -7.10 -13.48 -2.32
CA TRP A 164 -8.13 -14.43 -2.74
C TRP A 164 -8.63 -15.28 -1.57
N LEU A 165 -7.82 -15.54 -0.55
CA LEU A 165 -8.26 -16.19 0.69
C LEU A 165 -9.24 -15.30 1.46
N ALA A 166 -8.95 -13.99 1.56
CA ALA A 166 -9.89 -13.03 2.14
C ALA A 166 -11.20 -12.95 1.33
N GLY A 167 -11.13 -13.03 0.00
CA GLY A 167 -12.32 -13.12 -0.86
C GLY A 167 -13.14 -14.38 -0.60
N HIS A 168 -12.47 -15.53 -0.59
CA HIS A 168 -13.08 -16.83 -0.33
C HIS A 168 -13.79 -16.87 1.03
N ASP A 169 -13.15 -16.38 2.09
CA ASP A 169 -13.75 -16.38 3.43
C ASP A 169 -14.88 -15.36 3.54
N ALA A 170 -14.80 -14.21 2.87
CA ALA A 170 -15.94 -13.30 2.77
C ALA A 170 -17.15 -13.98 2.11
N ASP A 171 -16.95 -14.71 1.00
CA ASP A 171 -18.03 -15.44 0.31
C ASP A 171 -18.60 -16.58 1.17
N ARG A 172 -17.72 -17.31 1.86
CA ARG A 172 -18.11 -18.37 2.80
C ARG A 172 -18.94 -17.83 3.96
N LEU A 173 -18.51 -16.73 4.58
CA LEU A 173 -19.23 -16.07 5.67
C LEU A 173 -20.57 -15.50 5.21
N ASN A 174 -20.63 -14.88 4.02
CA ASN A 174 -21.88 -14.42 3.43
C ASN A 174 -22.87 -15.57 3.21
N THR A 175 -22.38 -16.73 2.76
CA THR A 175 -23.22 -17.93 2.57
C THR A 175 -23.82 -18.39 3.90
N GLU A 176 -23.02 -18.41 4.96
CA GLU A 176 -23.49 -18.78 6.29
C GLU A 176 -24.52 -17.79 6.85
N VAL A 177 -24.22 -16.48 6.77
CA VAL A 177 -25.15 -15.44 7.23
C VAL A 177 -26.45 -15.49 6.43
N ALA A 178 -26.41 -15.70 5.11
CA ALA A 178 -27.61 -15.82 4.29
C ALA A 178 -28.49 -17.00 4.72
N GLY A 179 -27.89 -18.13 5.10
CA GLY A 179 -28.61 -19.28 5.66
C GLY A 179 -29.31 -19.00 6.99
N LYS A 180 -28.86 -17.97 7.74
CA LYS A 180 -29.34 -17.63 9.09
C LYS A 180 -29.95 -16.22 9.18
N ALA A 181 -30.16 -15.53 8.06
CA ALA A 181 -30.41 -14.08 8.01
C ALA A 181 -31.57 -13.59 8.90
N ALA A 182 -32.62 -14.40 9.07
CA ALA A 182 -33.76 -14.05 9.92
C ALA A 182 -33.45 -14.07 11.44
N THR A 183 -32.35 -14.70 11.85
CA THR A 183 -32.02 -15.00 13.25
C THR A 183 -30.71 -14.37 13.74
N VAL A 184 -29.89 -13.83 12.85
CA VAL A 184 -28.54 -13.35 13.21
C VAL A 184 -28.62 -12.10 14.10
N ILE A 185 -29.16 -10.98 13.60
CA ILE A 185 -29.36 -9.75 14.39
C ILE A 185 -30.61 -9.02 13.88
N PRO A 186 -31.72 -8.99 14.64
CA PRO A 186 -32.97 -8.38 14.19
C PRO A 186 -32.80 -6.90 13.80
N GLY A 187 -33.30 -6.55 12.61
CA GLY A 187 -33.24 -5.17 12.09
C GLY A 187 -31.93 -4.78 11.43
N PHE A 188 -30.96 -5.70 11.34
CA PHE A 188 -29.71 -5.51 10.62
C PHE A 188 -29.56 -6.48 9.46
N THR A 189 -28.97 -6.00 8.37
CA THR A 189 -28.40 -6.83 7.32
C THR A 189 -26.93 -7.05 7.68
N VAL A 190 -26.55 -8.32 7.84
CA VAL A 190 -25.15 -8.69 8.09
C VAL A 190 -24.48 -9.11 6.79
N THR A 191 -23.31 -8.57 6.50
CA THR A 191 -22.52 -8.92 5.32
C THR A 191 -21.04 -9.02 5.66
N ALA A 192 -20.35 -9.96 5.01
CA ALA A 192 -18.91 -10.05 5.02
C ALA A 192 -18.35 -9.44 3.73
N LYS A 193 -17.26 -8.70 3.83
CA LYS A 193 -16.57 -8.15 2.65
C LYS A 193 -15.07 -8.18 2.86
N SER A 194 -14.34 -8.43 1.78
CA SER A 194 -12.89 -8.20 1.80
C SER A 194 -12.62 -6.70 1.99
N ALA A 195 -11.67 -6.39 2.85
CA ALA A 195 -11.34 -5.03 3.25
C ALA A 195 -9.81 -4.84 3.27
N PRO A 196 -9.33 -3.59 3.14
CA PRO A 196 -7.93 -3.27 3.40
C PRO A 196 -7.56 -3.67 4.83
N PHE A 197 -6.35 -4.20 5.01
CA PHE A 197 -5.83 -4.46 6.34
C PHE A 197 -5.17 -3.20 6.88
N GLU A 198 -5.65 -2.74 8.03
CA GLU A 198 -5.12 -1.56 8.73
C GLU A 198 -4.22 -1.99 9.89
N VAL A 199 -2.95 -1.62 9.78
CA VAL A 199 -1.86 -2.04 10.66
C VAL A 199 -2.03 -1.53 12.07
N SER A 200 -2.41 -0.26 12.22
CA SER A 200 -2.60 0.39 13.51
C SER A 200 -3.68 -0.29 14.34
N ASP A 201 -4.60 -0.95 13.66
CA ASP A 201 -5.73 -1.66 14.24
C ASP A 201 -5.45 -3.16 14.39
N HIS A 202 -4.22 -3.64 14.20
CA HIS A 202 -3.90 -5.07 14.15
C HIS A 202 -4.45 -5.87 15.35
N GLU A 203 -4.37 -5.32 16.56
CA GLU A 203 -4.90 -5.96 17.78
C GLU A 203 -6.43 -6.17 17.76
N SER A 204 -7.15 -5.47 16.89
CA SER A 204 -8.60 -5.64 16.69
C SER A 204 -8.96 -6.74 15.69
N TYR A 205 -7.97 -7.38 15.05
CA TYR A 205 -8.19 -8.46 14.09
C TYR A 205 -7.95 -9.82 14.75
N SER A 206 -8.83 -10.78 14.47
CA SER A 206 -8.59 -12.19 14.78
C SER A 206 -7.77 -12.83 13.65
N ASP A 207 -6.85 -13.72 14.02
CA ASP A 207 -6.04 -14.46 13.06
C ASP A 207 -6.90 -15.54 12.36
N PRO A 208 -7.11 -15.45 11.04
CA PRO A 208 -7.93 -16.41 10.31
C PRO A 208 -7.27 -17.81 10.17
N TYR A 209 -6.02 -17.97 10.57
CA TYR A 209 -5.28 -19.24 10.49
C TYR A 209 -5.30 -20.03 11.80
N GLU A 210 -5.65 -19.40 12.91
CA GLU A 210 -5.70 -20.06 14.23
C GLU A 210 -7.07 -20.67 14.51
N THR A 211 -8.16 -19.99 14.13
CA THR A 211 -9.54 -20.42 14.39
C THR A 211 -10.37 -20.29 13.12
N ASP A 212 -11.31 -21.23 12.91
CA ASP A 212 -12.17 -21.19 11.73
C ASP A 212 -13.05 -19.91 11.72
N ALA A 213 -13.11 -19.27 10.56
CA ALA A 213 -13.83 -18.01 10.38
C ALA A 213 -15.33 -18.10 10.75
N VAL A 214 -15.98 -19.25 10.52
CA VAL A 214 -17.40 -19.44 10.86
C VAL A 214 -17.59 -19.59 12.36
N GLU A 215 -16.65 -20.24 13.05
CA GLU A 215 -16.65 -20.34 14.52
C GLU A 215 -16.47 -18.95 15.16
N LEU A 216 -15.53 -18.16 14.65
CA LEU A 216 -15.33 -16.78 15.10
C LEU A 216 -16.58 -15.91 14.87
N LEU A 217 -17.26 -16.07 13.73
CA LEU A 217 -18.51 -15.37 13.47
C LEU A 217 -19.62 -15.79 14.45
N ALA A 218 -19.75 -17.08 14.74
CA ALA A 218 -20.75 -17.56 15.69
C ALA A 218 -20.53 -16.97 17.09
N ALA A 219 -19.28 -16.95 17.57
CA ALA A 219 -18.92 -16.33 18.85
C ALA A 219 -19.23 -14.82 18.87
N ALA A 220 -18.89 -14.09 17.81
CA ALA A 220 -19.18 -12.66 17.70
C ALA A 220 -20.70 -12.34 17.71
N ILE A 221 -21.52 -13.19 17.07
CA ILE A 221 -22.99 -13.04 17.11
C ILE A 221 -23.53 -13.33 18.52
N GLU A 222 -23.02 -14.36 19.19
CA GLU A 222 -23.42 -14.70 20.56
C GLU A 222 -23.12 -13.56 21.54
N GLU A 223 -21.94 -12.94 21.45
CA GLU A 223 -21.56 -11.80 22.29
C GLU A 223 -22.57 -10.64 22.17
N VAL A 224 -22.97 -10.29 20.95
CA VAL A 224 -23.86 -9.15 20.70
C VAL A 224 -25.33 -9.47 20.99
N THR A 225 -25.73 -10.74 20.94
CA THR A 225 -27.10 -11.16 21.28
C THR A 225 -27.30 -11.42 22.77
N THR A 226 -26.22 -11.55 23.54
CA THR A 226 -26.26 -11.75 25.00
C THR A 226 -25.95 -10.48 25.81
N ALA A 227 -25.36 -9.46 25.17
CA ALA A 227 -25.13 -8.12 25.72
C ALA A 227 -26.42 -7.27 25.78
#